data_AF-A0A504JC62-F1
#
_entry.id   AF-A0A504JC62-F1
#
_cell.length_a   1.000
_cell.length_b   1.000
_cell.length_c   1.000
_cell.angle_alpha   90.00
_cell.angle_beta   90.00
_cell.angle_gamma   90.00
#
_symmetry.space_group_name_H-M   'P 1'
#
loop_
_entity.id
_entity.type
_entity.pdbx_description
1 polymer ?
#
loop_
_entity_poly.entity_id
_entity_poly.type
_entity_poly.pdbx_seq_one_letter_code
_entity_poly.pdbx_strand_id
1 'polypeptide(L)'
;MYLDRLQQDEIFVPSEIKPLKTLTGIDPRSGLENVIISNGKIINVVSARYGHILNELFFKQAEQKLLDAGLNFHKRTINRDDRSFIMDFIIEDHNQFTIKNDKDTILPMLRFKNSYDGREKTSGHFGFYRKICSNGLHIAQAEVAFSMN
;
A
#
# COMPACT_ATOMS: atom_id res chain seq x y z
N MET A 1 -23.97 -5.29 -2.30
CA MET A 1 -22.97 -6.38 -2.23
C MET A 1 -21.99 -6.09 -1.09
N TYR A 2 -21.34 -7.08 -0.48
CA TYR A 2 -20.42 -6.85 0.66
C TYR A 2 -19.11 -6.15 0.25
N LEU A 3 -18.76 -6.23 -1.04
CA LEU A 3 -17.63 -5.54 -1.65
C LEU A 3 -17.87 -4.02 -1.79
N ASP A 4 -19.13 -3.57 -1.68
CA ASP A 4 -19.47 -2.13 -1.72
C ASP A 4 -19.17 -1.41 -0.40
N ARG A 5 -18.77 -2.15 0.65
CA ARG A 5 -18.44 -1.62 1.99
C ARG A 5 -16.95 -1.72 2.33
N LEU A 6 -16.10 -1.87 1.33
CA LEU A 6 -14.66 -1.87 1.53
C LEU A 6 -14.20 -0.50 2.00
N GLN A 7 -13.22 -0.46 2.91
CA GLN A 7 -12.57 0.76 3.36
C GLN A 7 -11.97 1.54 2.18
N GLN A 8 -12.20 2.85 2.16
CA GLN A 8 -11.74 3.77 1.11
C GLN A 8 -11.06 4.98 1.76
N ASP A 9 -9.91 4.76 2.40
CA ASP A 9 -9.14 5.88 2.94
C ASP A 9 -8.46 6.67 1.82
N GLU A 10 -8.23 7.96 2.04
CA GLU A 10 -7.37 8.77 1.18
C GLU A 10 -5.91 8.34 1.36
N ILE A 11 -5.26 7.93 0.26
CA ILE A 11 -3.87 7.46 0.25
C ILE A 11 -2.98 8.31 -0.66
N PHE A 12 -3.53 9.20 -1.49
CA PHE A 12 -2.80 10.14 -2.33
C PHE A 12 -2.65 11.47 -1.60
N VAL A 13 -1.95 11.39 -0.47
CA VAL A 13 -1.66 12.57 0.36
C VAL A 13 -0.37 13.25 -0.13
N PRO A 14 -0.30 14.60 -0.08
CA PRO A 14 0.92 15.32 -0.41
C PRO A 14 2.09 14.81 0.41
N SER A 15 3.22 14.53 -0.25
CA SER A 15 4.44 14.07 0.40
C SER A 15 5.65 14.72 -0.22
N GLU A 16 6.61 15.11 0.61
CA GLU A 16 7.84 15.75 0.17
C GLU A 16 9.02 15.38 1.07
N ILE A 17 10.23 15.49 0.50
CA ILE A 17 11.47 15.44 1.25
C ILE A 17 12.07 16.84 1.34
N LYS A 18 12.45 17.23 2.54
CA LYS A 18 13.19 18.48 2.80
C LYS A 18 14.48 18.21 3.59
N PRO A 19 15.56 18.97 3.37
CA PRO A 19 16.74 18.85 4.20
C PRO A 19 16.41 19.21 5.67
N LEU A 20 16.86 18.42 6.64
CA LEU A 20 16.61 18.67 8.06
C LEU A 20 17.15 20.05 8.51
N LYS A 21 18.25 20.48 7.90
CA LYS A 21 18.88 21.78 8.16
C LYS A 21 17.95 22.96 7.85
N THR A 22 17.08 22.87 6.84
CA THR A 22 16.18 23.98 6.48
C THR A 22 15.07 24.18 7.50
N LEU A 23 14.73 23.12 8.26
CA LEU A 23 13.69 23.16 9.28
C LEU A 23 14.25 23.53 10.67
N THR A 24 15.46 23.07 10.99
CA THR A 24 16.04 23.19 12.33
C THR A 24 17.14 24.23 12.46
N GLY A 25 17.77 24.63 11.34
CA GLY A 25 18.99 25.45 11.34
C GLY A 25 20.25 24.71 11.82
N ILE A 26 20.14 23.43 12.17
CA ILE A 26 21.23 22.62 12.72
C ILE A 26 21.84 21.77 11.61
N ASP A 27 23.17 21.61 11.63
CA ASP A 27 23.86 20.67 10.74
C ASP A 27 23.51 19.22 11.12
N PRO A 28 22.90 18.46 10.19
CA PRO A 28 22.44 17.11 10.50
C PRO A 28 23.60 16.11 10.58
N ARG A 29 23.42 15.09 11.41
CA ARG A 29 24.30 13.92 11.44
C ARG A 29 24.16 13.13 10.13
N SER A 30 25.25 12.55 9.65
CA SER A 30 25.18 11.63 8.51
C SER A 30 24.23 10.47 8.77
N GLY A 31 23.38 10.16 7.79
CA GLY A 31 22.28 9.20 7.89
C GLY A 31 20.93 9.81 8.31
N LEU A 32 20.90 11.09 8.71
CA LEU A 32 19.71 11.83 9.17
C LEU A 32 19.62 13.21 8.52
N GLU A 33 20.01 13.31 7.25
CA GLU A 33 20.14 14.58 6.54
C GLU A 33 18.80 15.19 6.09
N ASN A 34 17.76 14.36 5.93
CA ASN A 34 16.50 14.71 5.33
C ASN A 34 15.31 14.38 6.23
N VAL A 35 14.19 15.07 6.00
CA VAL A 35 12.91 14.85 6.66
C VAL A 35 11.87 14.51 5.61
N ILE A 36 11.08 13.47 5.88
CA ILE A 36 9.88 13.16 5.10
C ILE A 36 8.70 13.85 5.76
N ILE A 37 8.00 14.66 4.98
CA ILE A 37 6.77 15.32 5.37
C ILE A 37 5.64 14.67 4.58
N SER A 38 4.65 14.12 5.27
CA SER A 38 3.45 13.59 4.65
C SER A 38 2.22 14.27 5.24
N ASN A 39 1.34 14.76 4.37
CA ASN A 39 0.14 15.50 4.74
C ASN A 39 0.44 16.65 5.74
N GLY A 40 1.54 17.37 5.51
CA GLY A 40 2.01 18.47 6.36
C GLY A 40 2.66 18.06 7.69
N LYS A 41 2.78 16.77 7.99
CA LYS A 41 3.35 16.26 9.24
C LYS A 41 4.73 15.67 8.98
N ILE A 42 5.67 15.91 9.89
CA ILE A 42 6.96 15.21 9.90
C ILE A 42 6.72 13.76 10.32
N ILE A 43 7.05 12.82 9.43
CA ILE A 43 6.82 11.39 9.66
C ILE A 43 8.12 10.66 9.98
N ASN A 44 9.23 11.05 9.35
CA ASN A 44 10.50 10.38 9.50
C ASN A 44 11.69 11.29 9.21
N VAL A 45 12.86 10.93 9.73
CA VAL A 45 14.14 11.53 9.39
C VAL A 45 14.99 10.45 8.73
N VAL A 46 15.49 10.75 7.53
CA VAL A 46 16.10 9.76 6.64
C VAL A 46 17.42 10.27 6.08
N SER A 47 18.18 9.34 5.53
CA SER A 47 19.46 9.69 4.91
C SER A 47 19.29 10.50 3.62
N ALA A 48 20.35 11.16 3.18
CA ALA A 48 20.43 11.82 1.88
C ALA A 48 20.12 10.89 0.68
N ARG A 49 20.31 9.57 0.84
CA ARG A 49 20.13 8.57 -0.22
C ARG A 49 18.78 7.85 -0.17
N TYR A 50 17.87 8.26 0.71
CA TYR A 50 16.57 7.59 0.83
C TYR A 50 15.76 7.76 -0.47
N GLY A 51 15.39 6.63 -1.08
CA GLY A 51 14.58 6.59 -2.30
C GLY A 51 13.09 6.72 -1.98
N HIS A 52 12.61 7.95 -1.88
CA HIS A 52 11.20 8.21 -1.65
C HIS A 52 10.36 7.90 -2.89
N ILE A 53 9.40 7.00 -2.73
CA ILE A 53 8.48 6.60 -3.79
C ILE A 53 7.11 7.16 -3.42
N LEU A 54 6.58 8.06 -4.24
CA LEU A 54 5.26 8.63 -4.07
C LEU A 54 4.16 7.58 -4.28
N ASN A 55 3.08 7.69 -3.50
CA ASN A 55 1.91 6.83 -3.61
C ASN A 55 1.27 6.91 -5.00
N GLU A 56 1.22 8.10 -5.61
CA GLU A 56 0.71 8.30 -6.97
C GLU A 56 1.52 7.50 -7.97
N LEU A 57 2.84 7.44 -7.82
CA LEU A 57 3.69 6.68 -8.71
C LEU A 57 3.48 5.18 -8.50
N PHE A 58 3.57 4.73 -7.26
CA PHE A 58 3.54 3.31 -6.93
C PHE A 58 2.18 2.67 -7.17
N PHE A 59 1.11 3.22 -6.59
CA PHE A 59 -0.21 2.60 -6.65
C PHE A 59 -0.87 2.76 -8.02
N LYS A 60 -0.69 3.88 -8.73
CA LYS A 60 -1.25 4.01 -10.08
C LYS A 60 -0.56 3.09 -11.08
N GLN A 61 0.75 2.88 -10.95
CA GLN A 61 1.45 1.88 -11.77
C GLN A 61 0.95 0.45 -11.48
N ALA A 62 0.73 0.12 -10.21
CA ALA A 62 0.15 -1.18 -9.85
C ALA A 62 -1.26 -1.33 -10.45
N GLU A 63 -2.13 -0.33 -10.26
CA GLU A 63 -3.49 -0.33 -10.81
C GLU A 63 -3.49 -0.46 -12.34
N GLN A 64 -2.66 0.31 -13.03
CA GLN A 64 -2.57 0.26 -14.50
C GLN A 64 -2.17 -1.13 -15.00
N LYS A 65 -1.23 -1.81 -14.33
CA LYS A 65 -0.85 -3.18 -14.69
C LYS A 65 -2.01 -4.17 -14.60
N LEU A 66 -2.92 -4.00 -13.63
CA LEU A 66 -4.11 -4.85 -13.53
C LEU A 66 -5.13 -4.52 -14.62
N LEU A 67 -5.33 -3.24 -14.93
CA LEU A 67 -6.21 -2.79 -16.01
C LEU A 67 -5.72 -3.28 -17.37
N ASP A 68 -4.42 -3.17 -17.65
CA ASP A 68 -3.78 -3.63 -18.89
C ASP A 68 -3.90 -5.16 -19.05
N ALA A 69 -3.96 -5.90 -17.94
CA ALA A 69 -4.20 -7.34 -17.92
C ALA A 69 -5.68 -7.71 -18.12
N GLY A 70 -6.59 -6.73 -18.23
CA GLY A 70 -8.02 -6.96 -18.42
C GLY A 70 -8.73 -7.55 -17.19
N LEU A 71 -8.18 -7.33 -15.99
CA LEU A 71 -8.76 -7.86 -14.75
C LEU A 71 -9.88 -6.95 -14.23
N ASN A 72 -11.00 -7.55 -13.83
CA ASN A 72 -12.04 -6.88 -13.04
C ASN A 72 -11.70 -7.03 -11.56
N PHE A 73 -11.78 -5.94 -10.80
CA PHE A 73 -11.43 -5.96 -9.38
C PHE A 73 -12.14 -4.86 -8.58
N HIS A 74 -12.27 -5.09 -7.28
CA HIS A 74 -12.61 -4.08 -6.31
C HIS A 74 -11.37 -3.55 -5.61
N LYS A 75 -11.36 -2.26 -5.29
CA LYS A 75 -10.29 -1.62 -4.52
C LYS A 75 -10.65 -1.51 -3.05
N ARG A 76 -9.66 -1.69 -2.19
CA ARG A 76 -9.69 -1.25 -0.79
C ARG A 76 -8.43 -0.44 -0.51
N THR A 77 -8.58 0.75 0.05
CA THR A 77 -7.46 1.61 0.41
C THR A 77 -7.43 1.84 1.92
N ILE A 78 -6.22 1.83 2.50
CA ILE A 78 -6.01 2.02 3.93
C ILE A 78 -4.88 3.01 4.12
N ASN A 79 -5.12 4.06 4.90
CA ASN A 79 -4.13 5.03 5.35
C ASN A 79 -3.93 4.88 6.86
N ARG A 80 -2.69 4.62 7.27
CA ARG A 80 -2.29 4.55 8.67
C ARG A 80 -1.48 5.78 9.02
N ASP A 81 -2.17 6.78 9.55
CA ASP A 81 -1.62 8.03 10.10
C ASP A 81 -0.73 8.83 9.14
N ASP A 82 -0.99 8.76 7.83
CA ASP A 82 -0.17 9.38 6.78
C ASP A 82 1.28 8.83 6.74
N ARG A 83 1.48 7.61 7.26
CA ARG A 83 2.81 6.96 7.36
C ARG A 83 2.92 5.71 6.52
N SER A 84 1.87 4.92 6.49
CA SER A 84 1.83 3.63 5.81
C SER A 84 0.51 3.50 5.08
N PHE A 85 0.58 3.09 3.81
CA PHE A 85 -0.53 3.08 2.88
C PHE A 85 -0.65 1.70 2.26
N ILE A 86 -1.89 1.25 2.08
CA ILE A 86 -2.20 -0.04 1.50
C ILE A 86 -3.23 0.16 0.40
N MET A 87 -3.00 -0.47 -0.74
CA MET A 87 -4.01 -0.66 -1.78
C MET A 87 -4.15 -2.15 -2.06
N ASP A 88 -5.35 -2.66 -1.79
CA ASP A 88 -5.73 -4.03 -2.12
C ASP A 88 -6.60 -4.03 -3.38
N PHE A 89 -6.26 -4.93 -4.30
CA PHE A 89 -7.06 -5.27 -5.46
C PHE A 89 -7.66 -6.66 -5.24
N ILE A 90 -8.96 -6.72 -5.00
CA ILE A 90 -9.72 -7.96 -4.83
C ILE A 90 -10.29 -8.34 -6.19
N ILE A 91 -9.74 -9.39 -6.80
CA ILE A 91 -10.03 -9.77 -8.18
C ILE A 91 -11.39 -10.46 -8.22
N GLU A 92 -12.25 -9.98 -9.12
CA GLU A 92 -13.48 -10.67 -9.47
C GLU A 92 -13.11 -11.90 -10.31
N ASP A 93 -13.24 -13.08 -9.72
CA ASP A 93 -13.11 -14.35 -10.43
C ASP A 93 -14.48 -15.03 -10.46
N HIS A 94 -14.85 -15.59 -11.61
CA HIS A 94 -16.04 -16.43 -11.74
C HIS A 94 -15.80 -17.83 -11.15
N ASN A 95 -14.55 -18.25 -11.03
CA ASN A 95 -14.12 -19.52 -10.41
C ASN A 95 -13.90 -19.35 -8.89
N GLN A 96 -14.87 -18.77 -8.21
CA GLN A 96 -14.81 -18.54 -6.76
C GLN A 96 -14.68 -19.88 -6.03
N PHE A 97 -13.71 -19.96 -5.12
CA PHE A 97 -13.56 -21.13 -4.27
C PHE A 97 -14.61 -21.07 -3.16
N THR A 98 -15.68 -21.84 -3.31
CA THR A 98 -16.72 -21.99 -2.31
C THR A 98 -16.31 -23.06 -1.30
N ILE A 99 -16.03 -22.68 -0.05
CA ILE A 99 -15.69 -23.66 1.00
C ILE A 99 -16.96 -24.22 1.62
N LYS A 100 -17.14 -25.55 1.47
CA LYS A 100 -17.98 -26.54 2.18
C LYS A 100 -19.40 -26.19 2.70
N ASN A 101 -19.90 -24.97 2.57
CA ASN A 101 -21.17 -24.50 3.15
C ASN A 101 -21.88 -23.40 2.31
N ASP A 102 -21.48 -23.15 1.05
CA ASP A 102 -22.06 -22.16 0.11
C ASP A 102 -22.21 -20.71 0.59
N LYS A 103 -21.65 -20.38 1.76
CA LYS A 103 -21.77 -19.05 2.40
C LYS A 103 -20.47 -18.28 2.47
N ASP A 104 -19.34 -18.97 2.32
CA ASP A 104 -18.00 -18.39 2.41
C ASP A 104 -17.37 -18.32 1.02
N THR A 105 -17.03 -17.10 0.62
CA THR A 105 -16.43 -16.79 -0.67
C THR A 105 -14.98 -16.40 -0.43
N ILE A 106 -14.09 -17.02 -1.20
CA ILE A 106 -12.68 -16.68 -1.24
C ILE A 106 -12.36 -16.10 -2.62
N LEU A 107 -11.79 -14.90 -2.63
CA LEU A 107 -11.38 -14.19 -3.84
C LEU A 107 -9.86 -13.98 -3.84
N PRO A 108 -9.17 -14.09 -4.99
CA PRO A 108 -7.77 -13.69 -5.08
C PRO A 108 -7.61 -12.19 -4.75
N MET A 109 -6.49 -11.85 -4.11
CA MET A 109 -6.16 -10.46 -3.77
C MET A 109 -4.69 -10.18 -4.02
N LEU A 110 -4.42 -9.05 -4.65
CA LEU A 110 -3.10 -8.41 -4.66
C LEU A 110 -3.10 -7.25 -3.66
N ARG A 111 -2.14 -7.25 -2.73
CA ARG A 111 -1.93 -6.20 -1.74
C ARG A 111 -0.63 -5.48 -2.01
N PHE A 112 -0.70 -4.18 -2.21
CA PHE A 112 0.46 -3.30 -2.33
C PHE A 112 0.57 -2.43 -1.09
N LYS A 113 1.79 -2.28 -0.58
CA LYS A 113 2.09 -1.46 0.59
C LYS A 113 3.19 -0.48 0.28
N ASN A 114 3.04 0.75 0.78
CA ASN A 114 4.08 1.76 0.76
C ASN A 114 4.20 2.41 2.15
N SER A 115 5.42 2.65 2.64
CA SER A 115 5.64 3.25 3.96
C SER A 115 6.70 4.34 3.93
N TYR A 116 6.39 5.46 4.58
CA TYR A 116 7.26 6.62 4.70
C TYR A 116 8.02 6.65 6.04
N ASP A 117 7.56 5.90 7.03
CA ASP A 117 8.19 5.80 8.36
C ASP A 117 9.37 4.81 8.43
N GLY A 118 9.70 4.15 7.32
CA GLY A 118 10.80 3.20 7.22
C GLY A 118 10.61 1.89 7.99
N ARG A 119 9.43 1.64 8.58
CA ARG A 119 9.15 0.40 9.31
C ARG A 119 8.86 -0.78 8.40
N GLU A 120 8.23 -0.52 7.25
CA GLU A 120 7.93 -1.52 6.23
C GLU A 120 8.55 -1.07 4.90
N LYS A 121 9.15 -2.02 4.17
CA LYS A 121 9.58 -1.78 2.79
C LYS A 121 8.36 -1.72 1.89
N THR A 122 8.43 -0.91 0.83
CA THR A 122 7.47 -0.96 -0.27
C THR A 122 7.40 -2.38 -0.81
N SER A 123 6.20 -2.96 -0.86
CA SER A 123 6.02 -4.39 -1.18
C SER A 123 4.72 -4.68 -1.93
N GLY A 124 4.70 -5.81 -2.62
CA GLY A 124 3.52 -6.43 -3.21
C GLY A 124 3.35 -7.85 -2.71
N HIS A 125 2.11 -8.25 -2.42
CA HIS A 125 1.78 -9.57 -1.90
C HIS A 125 0.58 -10.15 -2.64
N PHE A 126 0.60 -11.45 -2.91
CA PHE A 126 -0.57 -12.19 -3.38
C PHE A 126 -1.16 -12.99 -2.22
N GLY A 127 -2.48 -13.03 -2.14
CA GLY A 127 -3.20 -13.79 -1.11
C GLY A 127 -4.68 -13.90 -1.46
N PHE A 128 -5.49 -14.20 -0.46
CA PHE A 128 -6.92 -14.42 -0.64
C PHE A 128 -7.77 -13.54 0.28
N TYR A 129 -8.74 -12.82 -0.26
CA TYR A 129 -9.79 -12.17 0.50
C TYR A 129 -10.86 -13.19 0.91
N ARG A 130 -11.09 -13.36 2.22
CA ARG A 130 -12.10 -14.26 2.78
C ARG A 130 -13.26 -13.46 3.37
N LYS A 131 -14.49 -13.93 3.13
CA LYS A 131 -15.75 -13.25 3.50
C LYS A 131 -16.15 -13.38 4.99
N ILE A 132 -15.48 -14.21 5.79
CA ILE A 132 -15.82 -14.39 7.21
C ILE A 132 -15.40 -13.15 8.03
N CYS A 133 -16.35 -12.23 8.23
CA CYS A 133 -16.37 -11.18 9.25
C CYS A 133 -15.22 -10.15 9.20
N SER A 134 -15.48 -8.97 8.62
CA SER A 134 -14.85 -7.64 8.89
C SER A 134 -13.31 -7.48 8.90
N ASN A 135 -12.50 -8.54 8.94
CA ASN A 135 -11.12 -8.52 9.42
C ASN A 135 -10.07 -9.03 8.42
N GLY A 136 -10.47 -9.33 7.18
CA GLY A 136 -9.60 -9.23 6.00
C GLY A 136 -8.42 -10.20 5.86
N LEU A 137 -8.33 -10.77 4.65
CA LEU A 137 -7.15 -11.45 4.06
C LEU A 137 -6.65 -12.73 4.77
N HIS A 138 -6.89 -13.88 4.15
CA HIS A 138 -6.17 -15.11 4.41
C HIS A 138 -4.98 -15.20 3.44
N ILE A 139 -3.76 -15.02 3.96
CA ILE A 139 -2.53 -15.08 3.16
C ILE A 139 -2.12 -16.55 3.03
N ALA A 140 -2.19 -17.11 1.82
CA ALA A 140 -1.25 -18.17 1.44
C ALA A 140 0.03 -17.43 1.05
N GLN A 141 1.12 -17.63 1.80
CA GLN A 141 2.31 -16.80 1.68
C GLN A 141 3.02 -17.07 0.34
N ALA A 142 2.81 -16.17 -0.63
CA ALA A 142 3.62 -16.06 -1.84
C ALA A 142 4.23 -14.66 -1.87
N GLU A 143 5.55 -14.58 -1.70
CA GLU A 143 6.30 -13.33 -1.71
C GLU A 143 6.66 -13.00 -3.16
N VAL A 144 6.05 -11.94 -3.71
CA VAL A 144 6.34 -11.48 -5.07
C VAL A 144 7.16 -10.19 -4.96
N ALA A 145 8.46 -10.28 -5.23
CA ALA A 145 9.33 -9.13 -5.29
C ALA A 145 9.22 -8.46 -6.66
N PHE A 146 9.05 -7.13 -6.67
CA PHE A 146 9.12 -6.33 -7.90
C PHE A 146 10.36 -5.44 -7.85
N SER A 147 11.10 -5.40 -8.97
CA SER A 147 12.14 -4.41 -9.23
C SER A 147 11.50 -3.28 -10.04
N MET A 148 11.62 -2.04 -9.55
CA MET A 148 11.37 -0.87 -10.38
C MET A 148 12.72 -0.43 -10.96
N ASN A 149 12.86 -0.54 -12.28
CA ASN A 149 14.01 -0.02 -13.02
C ASN A 149 13.77 1.43 -13.43
#